data_AF-A0A1E2S0T6-F1
#
_entry.id   AF-A0A1E2S0T6-F1
#
_cell.length_a   1.000
_cell.length_b   1.000
_cell.length_c   1.000
_cell.angle_alpha   90.00
_cell.angle_beta   90.00
_cell.angle_gamma   90.00
#
_symmetry.space_group_name_H-M   'P 1'
#
loop_
_entity.id
_entity.type
_entity.pdbx_description
1 polymer ?
#
loop_
_entity_poly.entity_id
_entity_poly.type
_entity_poly.pdbx_seq_one_letter_code
_entity_poly.pdbx_strand_id
1 'polypeptide(L)'
;MGKVERDADFSPAEPLGEVQEKKPDSTPEPASSEEQDATAVAAKEAEHQADTGPAPRNKRRGRVRLVLFALLPLALAIGAYFYVTGGAVMESENAYVRTDMVAVSTDVSGIVQSVAVHDNQPVKQGDVLFRLDPLPFKLALEKAEGQVGIARAQLEALKGSYAQIETQIDQAKMDVDFYERDFDRKQSLLKRNFASQADYDEAQHNLQDAQQNLASLKTQLAQAAAKLDNHPDYPVEKLSGFKYAVAQRDEAKRQLDHTTVRAHSMASSPTSRRSRSGSILRPPRPHSAWWRRITCGWRRNPKRPSSPMSGPARR
;
A
#
# COMPACT_ATOMS: atom_id res chain seq x y z
N MET A 1 37.55 25.43 40.31
CA MET A 1 36.57 26.26 39.55
C MET A 1 35.79 25.33 38.64
N GLY A 2 34.49 25.43 38.42
CA GLY A 2 33.48 26.27 39.07
C GLY A 2 32.10 25.61 38.91
N LYS A 3 31.25 25.72 39.93
CA LYS A 3 29.94 25.06 40.05
C LYS A 3 28.85 26.08 39.73
N VAL A 4 27.89 25.75 38.86
CA VAL A 4 26.68 26.56 38.63
C VAL A 4 25.47 25.64 38.38
N GLU A 5 24.68 25.42 39.43
CA GLU A 5 23.27 25.04 39.36
C GLU A 5 22.51 25.98 38.41
N ARG A 6 21.44 25.47 37.78
CA ARG A 6 20.20 26.27 37.64
C ARG A 6 19.00 25.36 37.41
N ASP A 7 18.17 25.29 38.44
CA ASP A 7 16.80 24.78 38.37
C ASP A 7 15.94 25.71 37.51
N ALA A 8 14.91 25.15 36.89
CA ALA A 8 13.79 25.91 36.33
C ALA A 8 12.56 25.00 36.25
N ASP A 9 11.66 25.15 37.21
CA ASP A 9 10.31 24.60 37.14
C ASP A 9 9.57 25.11 35.90
N PHE A 10 8.81 24.24 35.23
CA PHE A 10 7.73 24.70 34.37
C PHE A 10 6.51 23.79 34.47
N SER A 11 5.55 24.23 35.30
CA SER A 11 4.20 23.68 35.38
C SER A 11 3.31 24.34 34.33
N PRO A 12 2.63 23.57 33.45
CA PRO A 12 1.50 24.07 32.67
C PRO A 12 0.17 23.84 33.40
N ALA A 13 -0.70 24.85 33.37
CA ALA A 13 -1.91 24.93 34.17
C ALA A 13 -3.11 24.09 33.64
N GLU A 14 -4.17 24.12 34.45
CA GLU A 14 -5.44 23.41 34.32
C GLU A 14 -6.22 23.71 33.01
N PRO A 15 -6.97 22.72 32.47
CA PRO A 15 -8.10 22.97 31.59
C PRO A 15 -9.40 23.13 32.41
N LEU A 16 -9.95 24.35 32.43
CA LEU A 16 -11.33 24.62 32.86
C LEU A 16 -12.30 24.48 31.67
N GLY A 17 -13.43 23.78 31.89
CA GLY A 17 -14.49 23.54 30.90
C GLY A 17 -14.31 22.19 30.19
N GLU A 18 -15.28 21.28 30.15
CA GLU A 18 -16.69 21.53 29.86
C GLU A 18 -17.67 20.67 30.69
N VAL A 19 -18.97 20.98 30.60
CA VAL A 19 -19.99 20.64 31.60
C VAL A 19 -20.79 19.38 31.25
N GLN A 20 -20.88 18.50 32.26
CA GLN A 20 -21.87 17.43 32.50
C GLN A 20 -22.80 16.98 31.35
N GLU A 21 -22.58 15.74 30.93
CA GLU A 21 -23.60 14.90 30.31
C GLU A 21 -24.72 14.59 31.33
N LYS A 22 -25.84 15.32 31.24
CA LYS A 22 -27.05 15.02 32.03
C LYS A 22 -28.29 15.03 31.15
N LYS A 23 -28.67 13.84 30.68
CA LYS A 23 -29.99 13.54 30.14
C LYS A 23 -31.04 13.80 31.24
N PRO A 24 -32.09 14.58 30.96
CA PRO A 24 -33.42 14.00 31.05
C PRO A 24 -34.42 14.50 29.99
N ASP A 25 -35.51 13.75 29.91
CA ASP A 25 -36.88 14.08 29.53
C ASP A 25 -37.27 14.78 28.21
N SER A 26 -38.21 14.08 27.59
CA SER A 26 -39.41 14.54 26.89
C SER A 26 -39.80 16.02 27.02
N THR A 27 -40.20 16.60 25.90
CA THR A 27 -40.99 17.83 25.78
C THR A 27 -41.77 17.78 24.44
N PRO A 28 -42.85 18.56 24.24
CA PRO A 28 -44.18 17.99 24.49
C PRO A 28 -45.22 18.27 23.39
N GLU A 29 -46.39 17.66 23.54
CA GLU A 29 -47.67 18.19 23.06
C GLU A 29 -48.31 18.97 24.23
N PRO A 30 -48.74 20.24 24.06
CA PRO A 30 -50.16 20.52 23.79
C PRO A 30 -50.34 21.67 22.75
N ALA A 31 -51.36 21.71 21.89
CA ALA A 31 -52.81 21.74 22.15
C ALA A 31 -53.30 23.02 22.87
N SER A 32 -53.98 23.90 22.13
CA SER A 32 -55.30 24.45 22.53
C SER A 32 -55.87 25.40 21.46
N SER A 33 -57.16 25.25 21.18
CA SER A 33 -58.02 26.27 20.58
C SER A 33 -59.40 26.01 21.16
N GLU A 34 -59.79 26.82 22.14
CA GLU A 34 -61.06 26.62 22.86
C GLU A 34 -62.23 27.16 22.03
N GLU A 35 -63.16 26.25 21.72
CA GLU A 35 -64.58 26.35 22.08
C GLU A 35 -65.20 27.76 22.27
N GLN A 36 -66.21 28.08 21.45
CA GLN A 36 -67.41 28.75 21.96
C GLN A 36 -68.66 28.51 21.09
N ASP A 37 -69.80 28.45 21.78
CA ASP A 37 -71.12 28.02 21.34
C ASP A 37 -71.98 29.22 20.83
N ALA A 38 -73.27 28.97 20.54
CA ALA A 38 -74.43 29.88 20.55
C ALA A 38 -75.20 30.11 19.22
N THR A 39 -76.26 29.30 19.05
CA THR A 39 -77.67 29.71 18.82
C THR A 39 -78.13 30.69 17.69
N ALA A 40 -79.17 30.20 16.97
CA ALA A 40 -80.54 30.78 16.88
C ALA A 40 -81.08 31.56 15.63
N VAL A 41 -82.04 30.91 14.96
CA VAL A 41 -83.45 31.33 14.71
C VAL A 41 -83.81 32.47 13.71
N ALA A 42 -84.91 32.22 12.98
CA ALA A 42 -85.78 33.09 12.15
C ALA A 42 -85.24 33.56 10.78
N ALA A 43 -85.91 33.39 9.63
CA ALA A 43 -87.32 33.25 9.22
C ALA A 43 -88.08 34.55 8.88
N LYS A 44 -88.16 34.87 7.58
CA LYS A 44 -89.33 35.36 6.81
C LYS A 44 -88.93 35.40 5.32
N GLU A 45 -89.58 34.81 4.31
CA GLU A 45 -90.99 34.43 4.03
C GLU A 45 -91.77 35.50 3.24
N ALA A 46 -92.58 35.01 2.29
CA ALA A 46 -93.56 35.67 1.42
C ALA A 46 -93.08 36.40 0.13
N GLU A 47 -93.74 36.26 -1.04
CA GLU A 47 -94.80 35.31 -1.49
C GLU A 47 -95.06 35.43 -3.02
N HIS A 48 -95.58 34.35 -3.66
CA HIS A 48 -96.57 34.33 -4.78
C HIS A 48 -96.23 35.01 -6.15
N GLN A 49 -96.82 34.71 -7.32
CA GLN A 49 -97.75 33.70 -7.89
C GLN A 49 -97.53 33.71 -9.46
N ALA A 50 -98.13 32.93 -10.38
CA ALA A 50 -99.07 31.79 -10.43
C ALA A 50 -98.72 30.92 -11.68
N ASP A 51 -98.85 29.58 -11.67
CA ASP A 51 -99.97 28.74 -12.17
C ASP A 51 -100.07 28.47 -13.70
N THR A 52 -100.14 27.18 -14.07
CA THR A 52 -100.94 26.58 -15.17
C THR A 52 -100.62 25.07 -15.33
N GLY A 53 -101.65 24.21 -15.27
CA GLY A 53 -101.60 22.81 -15.74
C GLY A 53 -102.09 22.65 -17.20
N PRO A 54 -102.45 21.44 -17.70
CA PRO A 54 -102.51 20.14 -17.01
C PRO A 54 -101.86 18.94 -17.79
N ALA A 55 -102.11 17.70 -17.35
CA ALA A 55 -101.47 16.44 -17.81
C ALA A 55 -102.11 15.83 -19.10
N PRO A 56 -101.57 14.71 -19.69
CA PRO A 56 -101.86 13.37 -19.14
C PRO A 56 -100.76 12.28 -19.26
N ARG A 57 -101.07 11.12 -18.66
CA ARG A 57 -100.23 9.90 -18.52
C ARG A 57 -100.05 9.12 -19.84
N ASN A 58 -98.89 8.45 -20.03
CA ASN A 58 -98.79 7.29 -20.95
C ASN A 58 -97.76 6.22 -20.49
N LYS A 59 -98.01 4.96 -20.84
CA LYS A 59 -97.34 3.71 -20.41
C LYS A 59 -95.91 3.52 -20.98
N ARG A 60 -95.05 4.55 -20.96
CA ARG A 60 -93.62 4.44 -21.36
C ARG A 60 -92.63 4.26 -20.20
N ARG A 61 -93.02 4.49 -18.94
CA ARG A 61 -92.15 4.37 -17.75
C ARG A 61 -91.49 2.99 -17.57
N GLY A 62 -92.11 1.90 -18.03
CA GLY A 62 -91.52 0.55 -18.00
C GLY A 62 -90.32 0.40 -18.94
N ARG A 63 -90.48 0.75 -20.22
CA ARG A 63 -89.38 0.67 -21.21
C ARG A 63 -88.27 1.69 -20.94
N VAL A 64 -88.59 2.89 -20.46
CA VAL A 64 -87.55 3.87 -20.07
C VAL A 64 -86.74 3.36 -18.88
N ARG A 65 -87.37 2.77 -17.85
CA ARG A 65 -86.63 2.12 -16.75
C ARG A 65 -85.77 0.96 -17.23
N LEU A 66 -86.27 0.13 -18.15
CA LEU A 66 -85.53 -1.02 -18.69
C LEU A 66 -84.33 -0.56 -19.53
N VAL A 67 -84.49 0.46 -20.38
CA VAL A 67 -83.37 1.08 -21.12
C VAL A 67 -82.36 1.72 -20.17
N LEU A 68 -82.79 2.38 -19.09
CA LEU A 68 -81.89 2.94 -18.08
C LEU A 68 -81.12 1.83 -17.33
N PHE A 69 -81.80 0.75 -16.95
CA PHE A 69 -81.20 -0.44 -16.32
C PHE A 69 -80.28 -1.24 -17.25
N ALA A 70 -80.39 -1.09 -18.58
CA ALA A 70 -79.48 -1.69 -19.55
C ALA A 70 -78.30 -0.77 -19.92
N LEU A 71 -78.52 0.55 -19.98
CA LEU A 71 -77.47 1.54 -20.21
C LEU A 71 -76.53 1.69 -19.02
N LEU A 72 -77.04 1.63 -17.78
CA LEU A 72 -76.22 1.77 -16.57
C LEU A 72 -75.09 0.72 -16.47
N PRO A 73 -75.33 -0.61 -16.60
CA PRO A 73 -74.26 -1.60 -16.61
C PRO A 73 -73.37 -1.51 -17.85
N LEU A 74 -73.89 -1.06 -19.01
CA LEU A 74 -73.08 -0.89 -20.21
C LEU A 74 -72.12 0.30 -20.08
N ALA A 75 -72.57 1.42 -19.51
CA ALA A 75 -71.73 2.57 -19.18
C ALA A 75 -70.69 2.23 -18.10
N LEU A 76 -71.08 1.46 -17.08
CA LEU A 76 -70.14 0.93 -16.08
C LEU A 76 -69.12 -0.03 -16.70
N ALA A 77 -69.51 -0.89 -17.64
CA ALA A 77 -68.59 -1.80 -18.33
C ALA A 77 -67.59 -1.04 -19.22
N ILE A 78 -68.05 -0.01 -19.95
CA ILE A 78 -67.17 0.86 -20.74
C ILE A 78 -66.24 1.68 -19.84
N GLY A 79 -66.76 2.26 -18.75
CA GLY A 79 -65.96 2.97 -17.76
C GLY A 79 -64.91 2.08 -17.08
N ALA A 80 -65.28 0.86 -16.70
CA ALA A 80 -64.36 -0.13 -16.15
C ALA A 80 -63.31 -0.59 -17.18
N TYR A 81 -63.70 -0.77 -18.44
CA TYR A 81 -62.77 -1.07 -19.53
C TYR A 81 -61.75 0.05 -19.70
N PHE A 82 -62.18 1.32 -19.78
CA PHE A 82 -61.28 2.47 -19.86
C PHE A 82 -60.43 2.67 -18.59
N TYR A 83 -60.95 2.34 -17.40
CA TYR A 83 -60.17 2.41 -16.15
C TYR A 83 -59.07 1.33 -16.08
N VAL A 84 -59.32 0.13 -16.62
CA VAL A 84 -58.35 -0.98 -16.65
C VAL A 84 -57.37 -0.86 -17.82
N THR A 85 -57.80 -0.33 -18.98
CA THR A 85 -56.95 -0.19 -20.19
C THR A 85 -56.31 1.18 -20.35
N GLY A 86 -56.83 2.22 -19.70
CA GLY A 86 -56.22 3.56 -19.59
C GLY A 86 -55.06 3.54 -18.58
N GLY A 87 -54.07 2.67 -18.85
CA GLY A 87 -53.08 2.22 -17.90
C GLY A 87 -52.37 3.36 -17.18
N ALA A 88 -52.22 3.21 -15.86
CA ALA A 88 -51.34 4.04 -15.05
C ALA A 88 -49.89 3.92 -15.58
N VAL A 89 -49.47 4.92 -16.34
CA VAL A 89 -48.08 5.04 -16.80
C VAL A 89 -47.25 5.36 -15.56
N MET A 90 -46.55 4.34 -15.04
CA MET A 90 -45.67 4.50 -13.89
C MET A 90 -44.38 5.21 -14.34
N GLU A 91 -44.45 6.53 -14.47
CA GLU A 91 -43.26 7.37 -14.65
C GLU A 91 -42.40 7.29 -13.40
N SER A 92 -41.29 6.54 -13.50
CA SER A 92 -40.31 6.40 -12.42
C SER A 92 -39.09 7.25 -12.74
N GLU A 93 -39.00 8.42 -12.10
CA GLU A 93 -37.87 9.35 -12.24
C GLU A 93 -36.55 8.76 -11.66
N ASN A 94 -36.63 7.68 -10.89
CA ASN A 94 -35.52 7.08 -10.15
C ASN A 94 -34.70 6.06 -10.98
N ALA A 95 -34.21 6.49 -12.13
CA ALA A 95 -33.31 5.70 -12.97
C ALA A 95 -31.83 5.83 -12.52
N TYR A 96 -31.37 4.94 -11.65
CA TYR A 96 -29.98 4.90 -11.21
C TYR A 96 -29.07 4.22 -12.24
N VAL A 97 -28.17 4.98 -12.85
CA VAL A 97 -27.13 4.43 -13.73
C VAL A 97 -26.06 3.72 -12.89
N ARG A 98 -25.98 2.40 -13.01
CA ARG A 98 -24.85 1.61 -12.51
C ARG A 98 -23.71 1.67 -13.52
N THR A 99 -22.57 2.23 -13.11
CA THR A 99 -21.33 2.26 -13.89
C THR A 99 -20.24 1.54 -13.10
N ASP A 100 -19.49 0.65 -13.76
CA ASP A 100 -18.33 0.00 -13.16
C ASP A 100 -17.19 1.02 -12.98
N MET A 101 -16.85 1.32 -11.73
CA MET A 101 -15.81 2.30 -11.40
C MET A 101 -14.47 1.60 -11.18
N VAL A 102 -13.49 1.86 -12.06
CA VAL A 102 -12.10 1.44 -11.86
C VAL A 102 -11.38 2.52 -11.05
N ALA A 103 -10.97 2.20 -9.82
CA ALA A 103 -10.15 3.09 -9.00
C ALA A 103 -8.70 3.09 -9.53
N VAL A 104 -8.23 4.23 -10.03
CA VAL A 104 -6.82 4.42 -10.42
C VAL A 104 -6.03 4.90 -9.21
N SER A 105 -5.10 4.09 -8.72
CA SER A 105 -4.15 4.43 -7.65
C SER A 105 -2.73 4.56 -8.18
N THR A 106 -1.90 5.36 -7.51
CA THR A 106 -0.44 5.36 -7.73
C THR A 106 0.23 4.25 -6.93
N ASP A 107 1.23 3.60 -7.52
CA ASP A 107 2.15 2.73 -6.78
C ASP A 107 3.13 3.54 -5.92
N VAL A 108 3.48 4.75 -6.36
CA VAL A 108 4.33 5.70 -5.64
C VAL A 108 3.52 6.74 -4.85
N SER A 109 3.97 7.10 -3.65
CA SER A 109 3.42 8.22 -2.88
C SER A 109 4.10 9.53 -3.24
N GLY A 110 3.32 10.60 -3.43
CA GLY A 110 3.86 11.93 -3.69
C GLY A 110 2.79 13.02 -3.71
N ILE A 111 3.24 14.26 -3.89
CA ILE A 111 2.39 15.45 -3.98
C ILE A 111 1.87 15.58 -5.42
N VAL A 112 0.56 15.77 -5.60
CA VAL A 112 -0.02 16.06 -6.92
C VAL A 112 0.37 17.46 -7.36
N GLN A 113 1.13 17.55 -8.45
CA GLN A 113 1.50 18.83 -9.08
C GLN A 113 0.38 19.33 -9.98
N SER A 114 -0.17 18.48 -10.85
CA SER A 114 -1.25 18.83 -11.78
C SER A 114 -2.20 17.67 -12.02
N VAL A 115 -3.49 18.00 -12.20
CA VAL A 115 -4.51 17.10 -12.72
C VAL A 115 -4.84 17.59 -14.14
N ALA A 116 -4.80 16.70 -15.12
CA ALA A 116 -4.89 17.05 -16.54
C ALA A 116 -6.26 16.71 -17.17
N VAL A 117 -7.17 16.14 -16.37
CA VAL A 117 -8.48 15.64 -16.80
C VAL A 117 -9.57 16.25 -15.91
N HIS A 118 -10.69 16.60 -16.54
CA HIS A 118 -11.86 17.17 -15.87
C HIS A 118 -12.93 16.09 -15.66
N ASP A 119 -13.85 16.30 -14.71
CA ASP A 119 -14.95 15.36 -14.46
C ASP A 119 -15.79 15.12 -15.73
N ASN A 120 -16.12 13.86 -16.00
CA ASN A 120 -16.86 13.41 -17.19
C ASN A 120 -16.19 13.66 -18.56
N GLN A 121 -14.89 14.01 -18.60
CA GLN A 121 -14.14 14.13 -19.85
C GLN A 121 -13.75 12.73 -20.38
N PRO A 122 -14.20 12.27 -21.56
CA PRO A 122 -13.81 10.97 -22.08
C PRO A 122 -12.29 10.87 -22.29
N VAL A 123 -11.68 9.81 -21.78
CA VAL A 123 -10.22 9.56 -21.85
C VAL A 123 -9.92 8.25 -22.59
N LYS A 124 -8.90 8.30 -23.44
CA LYS A 124 -8.37 7.15 -24.16
C LYS A 124 -7.29 6.46 -23.34
N GLN A 125 -7.03 5.19 -23.66
CA GLN A 125 -5.90 4.47 -23.10
C GLN A 125 -4.59 5.22 -23.39
N GLY A 126 -3.77 5.42 -22.35
CA GLY A 126 -2.49 6.15 -22.42
C GLY A 126 -2.56 7.64 -22.08
N ASP A 127 -3.76 8.24 -22.02
CA ASP A 127 -3.95 9.65 -21.64
C ASP A 127 -3.49 9.90 -20.19
N VAL A 128 -2.83 11.04 -19.96
CA VAL A 128 -2.31 11.41 -18.63
C VAL A 128 -3.46 11.94 -17.77
N LEU A 129 -3.70 11.29 -16.63
CA LEU A 129 -4.75 11.68 -15.69
C LEU A 129 -4.26 12.78 -14.74
N PHE A 130 -3.13 12.53 -14.09
CA PHE A 130 -2.47 13.47 -13.18
C PHE A 130 -0.96 13.20 -13.09
N ARG A 131 -0.21 14.22 -12.67
CA ARG A 131 1.23 14.18 -12.49
C ARG A 131 1.60 14.52 -11.05
N LEU A 132 2.48 13.72 -10.47
CA LEU A 132 3.14 13.98 -9.20
C LEU A 132 4.35 14.89 -9.43
N ASP A 133 4.83 15.57 -8.40
CA ASP A 133 6.11 16.28 -8.45
C ASP A 133 7.26 15.29 -8.75
N PRO A 134 7.99 15.44 -9.88
CA PRO A 134 9.07 14.54 -10.24
C PRO A 134 10.40 14.88 -9.55
N LEU A 135 10.54 16.04 -8.89
CA LEU A 135 11.80 16.50 -8.32
C LEU A 135 12.46 15.48 -7.35
N PRO A 136 11.78 14.95 -6.31
CA PRO A 136 12.40 13.99 -5.39
C PRO A 136 12.79 12.67 -6.09
N PHE A 137 12.03 12.24 -7.11
CA PHE A 137 12.32 11.02 -7.86
C PHE A 137 13.51 11.18 -8.80
N LYS A 138 13.70 12.36 -9.40
CA LYS A 138 14.90 12.68 -10.19
C LYS A 138 16.16 12.66 -9.32
N LEU A 139 16.12 13.29 -8.15
CA LEU A 139 17.24 13.27 -7.19
C LEU A 139 17.52 11.85 -6.66
N ALA A 140 16.49 11.03 -6.48
CA ALA A 140 16.65 9.62 -6.12
C ALA A 140 17.33 8.80 -7.25
N LEU A 141 16.96 9.05 -8.51
CA LEU A 141 17.60 8.44 -9.68
C LEU A 141 19.07 8.86 -9.79
N GLU A 142 19.37 10.16 -9.75
CA GLU A 142 20.74 10.69 -9.80
C GLU A 142 21.61 10.11 -8.68
N LYS A 143 21.07 10.02 -7.45
CA LYS A 143 21.74 9.35 -6.33
C LYS A 143 22.02 7.88 -6.63
N ALA A 144 21.07 7.16 -7.22
CA ALA A 144 21.24 5.74 -7.55
C ALA A 144 22.23 5.52 -8.71
N GLU A 145 22.27 6.42 -9.69
CA GLU A 145 23.30 6.44 -10.74
C GLU A 145 24.70 6.67 -10.15
N GLY A 146 24.83 7.61 -9.20
CA GLY A 146 26.04 7.78 -8.41
C GLY A 146 26.46 6.51 -7.65
N GLN A 147 25.51 5.77 -7.06
CA GLN A 147 25.79 4.49 -6.40
C GLN A 147 26.29 3.41 -7.37
N VAL A 148 25.83 3.39 -8.63
CA VAL A 148 26.39 2.50 -9.67
C VAL A 148 27.85 2.84 -9.94
N GLY A 149 28.20 4.13 -10.01
CA GLY A 149 29.60 4.59 -10.16
C GLY A 149 30.48 4.19 -8.97
N ILE A 150 29.98 4.37 -7.74
CA ILE A 150 30.68 3.97 -6.51
C ILE A 150 30.89 2.44 -6.47
N ALA A 151 29.84 1.65 -6.76
CA ALA A 151 29.93 0.19 -6.79
C ALA A 151 30.93 -0.30 -7.85
N ARG A 152 30.95 0.33 -9.03
CA ARG A 152 31.97 0.06 -10.07
C ARG A 152 33.38 0.29 -9.55
N ALA A 153 33.66 1.47 -9.00
CA ALA A 153 34.98 1.83 -8.49
C ALA A 153 35.44 0.92 -7.33
N GLN A 154 34.52 0.50 -6.45
CA GLN A 154 34.82 -0.48 -5.39
C GLN A 154 35.20 -1.84 -5.97
N LEU A 155 34.47 -2.35 -6.96
CA LEU A 155 34.77 -3.64 -7.60
C LEU A 155 36.09 -3.60 -8.41
N GLU A 156 36.38 -2.47 -9.06
CA GLU A 156 37.68 -2.23 -9.73
C GLU A 156 38.84 -2.20 -8.71
N ALA A 157 38.66 -1.56 -7.55
CA ALA A 157 39.64 -1.58 -6.47
C ALA A 157 39.84 -2.99 -5.87
N LEU A 158 38.76 -3.78 -5.72
CA LEU A 158 38.84 -5.18 -5.29
C LEU A 158 39.63 -6.04 -6.28
N LYS A 159 39.46 -5.85 -7.59
CA LYS A 159 40.29 -6.50 -8.62
C LYS A 159 41.76 -6.10 -8.53
N GLY A 160 42.05 -4.81 -8.30
CA GLY A 160 43.41 -4.33 -8.07
C GLY A 160 44.06 -5.02 -6.86
N SER A 161 43.33 -5.14 -5.75
CA SER A 161 43.78 -5.86 -4.55
C SER A 161 43.98 -7.36 -4.81
N TYR A 162 43.14 -8.00 -5.63
CA TYR A 162 43.29 -9.41 -6.00
C TYR A 162 44.59 -9.62 -6.81
N ALA A 163 44.81 -8.84 -7.87
CA ALA A 163 46.03 -8.90 -8.66
C ALA A 163 47.31 -8.58 -7.84
N GLN A 164 47.20 -7.69 -6.84
CA GLN A 164 48.30 -7.40 -5.92
C GLN A 164 48.64 -8.61 -5.02
N ILE A 165 47.66 -9.41 -4.61
CA ILE A 165 47.91 -10.64 -3.83
C ILE A 165 48.49 -11.73 -4.74
N GLU A 166 48.07 -11.82 -6.00
CA GLU A 166 48.69 -12.73 -6.98
C GLU A 166 50.19 -12.46 -7.16
N THR A 167 50.60 -11.20 -7.32
CA THR A 167 52.04 -10.86 -7.43
C THR A 167 52.82 -11.15 -6.15
N GLN A 168 52.21 -10.99 -4.97
CA GLN A 168 52.82 -11.40 -3.70
C GLN A 168 52.95 -12.92 -3.58
N ILE A 169 51.98 -13.69 -4.07
CA ILE A 169 52.07 -15.15 -4.14
C ILE A 169 53.19 -15.58 -5.08
N ASP A 170 53.38 -14.92 -6.22
CA ASP A 170 54.47 -15.24 -7.13
C ASP A 170 55.84 -14.91 -6.54
N GLN A 171 55.97 -13.80 -5.80
CA GLN A 171 57.17 -13.50 -5.00
C GLN A 171 57.42 -14.59 -3.93
N ALA A 172 56.41 -14.94 -3.14
CA ALA A 172 56.54 -15.96 -2.09
C ALA A 172 56.83 -17.38 -2.65
N LYS A 173 56.41 -17.70 -3.88
CA LYS A 173 56.88 -18.92 -4.59
C LYS A 173 58.38 -18.86 -4.86
N MET A 174 58.89 -17.74 -5.40
CA MET A 174 60.33 -17.59 -5.66
C MET A 174 61.17 -17.67 -4.39
N ASP A 175 60.65 -17.16 -3.26
CA ASP A 175 61.29 -17.29 -1.95
C ASP A 175 61.34 -18.76 -1.51
N VAL A 176 60.23 -19.51 -1.62
CA VAL A 176 60.20 -20.96 -1.33
C VAL A 176 61.19 -21.71 -2.23
N ASP A 177 61.20 -21.45 -3.54
CA ASP A 177 62.14 -22.05 -4.49
C ASP A 177 63.61 -21.71 -4.16
N PHE A 178 63.87 -20.56 -3.53
CA PHE A 178 65.21 -20.18 -3.06
C PHE A 178 65.60 -20.95 -1.79
N TYR A 179 64.74 -20.96 -0.78
CA TYR A 179 65.00 -21.64 0.50
C TYR A 179 65.03 -23.17 0.35
N GLU A 180 64.27 -23.76 -0.57
CA GLU A 180 64.33 -25.19 -0.89
C GLU A 180 65.71 -25.56 -1.45
N ARG A 181 66.23 -24.76 -2.39
CA ARG A 181 67.59 -24.95 -2.95
C ARG A 181 68.71 -24.71 -1.93
N ASP A 182 68.53 -23.84 -0.94
CA ASP A 182 69.52 -23.70 0.14
C ASP A 182 69.43 -24.84 1.16
N PHE A 183 68.21 -25.26 1.54
CA PHE A 183 68.00 -26.44 2.38
C PHE A 183 68.64 -27.70 1.78
N ASP A 184 68.41 -27.97 0.48
CA ASP A 184 69.05 -29.09 -0.23
C ASP A 184 70.58 -28.98 -0.22
N ARG A 185 71.12 -27.77 -0.45
CA ARG A 185 72.56 -27.49 -0.42
C ARG A 185 73.12 -27.77 0.97
N LYS A 186 72.54 -27.20 2.03
CA LYS A 186 72.95 -27.38 3.42
C LYS A 186 72.84 -28.84 3.86
N GLN A 187 71.76 -29.52 3.51
CA GLN A 187 71.59 -30.96 3.74
C GLN A 187 72.69 -31.79 3.04
N SER A 188 73.05 -31.44 1.80
CA SER A 188 74.13 -32.12 1.07
C SER A 188 75.52 -31.90 1.69
N LEU A 189 75.77 -30.72 2.28
CA LEU A 189 77.01 -30.39 2.97
C LEU A 189 77.08 -31.07 4.35
N LEU A 190 75.97 -31.11 5.10
CA LEU A 190 75.86 -31.82 6.38
C LEU A 190 76.12 -33.32 6.21
N LYS A 191 75.51 -33.96 5.19
CA LYS A 191 75.77 -35.36 4.80
C LYS A 191 77.24 -35.65 4.48
N ARG A 192 78.02 -34.62 4.13
CA ARG A 192 79.46 -34.70 3.84
C ARG A 192 80.34 -34.16 4.98
N ASN A 193 79.75 -33.79 6.13
CA ASN A 193 80.40 -33.18 7.30
C ASN A 193 81.09 -31.83 7.04
N PHE A 194 80.62 -31.04 6.06
CA PHE A 194 81.14 -29.70 5.73
C PHE A 194 80.26 -28.54 6.21
N ALA A 195 79.15 -28.80 6.91
CA ALA A 195 78.27 -27.79 7.49
C ALA A 195 77.91 -28.16 8.94
N SER A 196 77.51 -27.17 9.75
CA SER A 196 77.06 -27.41 11.12
C SER A 196 75.61 -27.93 11.16
N GLN A 197 75.21 -28.55 12.26
CA GLN A 197 73.80 -28.91 12.48
C GLN A 197 72.90 -27.67 12.56
N ALA A 198 73.40 -26.58 13.17
CA ALA A 198 72.65 -25.34 13.31
C ALA A 198 72.34 -24.70 11.94
N ASP A 199 73.28 -24.73 10.98
CA ASP A 199 73.07 -24.27 9.60
C ASP A 199 71.92 -25.02 8.90
N TYR A 200 71.77 -26.32 9.19
CA TYR A 200 70.72 -27.15 8.62
C TYR A 200 69.37 -26.88 9.29
N ASP A 201 69.35 -26.78 10.62
CA ASP A 201 68.13 -26.47 11.38
C ASP A 201 67.60 -25.06 11.03
N GLU A 202 68.50 -24.08 10.82
CA GLU A 202 68.17 -22.74 10.33
C GLU A 202 67.58 -22.76 8.91
N ALA A 203 68.21 -23.48 7.97
CA ALA A 203 67.68 -23.61 6.60
C ALA A 203 66.31 -24.33 6.58
N GLN A 204 66.10 -25.32 7.44
CA GLN A 204 64.81 -26.00 7.60
C GLN A 204 63.74 -25.04 8.13
N HIS A 205 64.06 -24.22 9.15
CA HIS A 205 63.16 -23.22 9.71
C HIS A 205 62.77 -22.16 8.67
N ASN A 206 63.75 -21.62 7.95
CA ASN A 206 63.53 -20.60 6.91
C ASN A 206 62.63 -21.12 5.78
N LEU A 207 62.83 -22.37 5.33
CA LEU A 207 61.94 -23.01 4.35
C LEU A 207 60.52 -23.19 4.88
N GLN A 208 60.37 -23.66 6.13
CA GLN A 208 59.07 -23.83 6.77
C GLN A 208 58.32 -22.50 6.94
N ASP A 209 59.04 -21.40 7.22
CA ASP A 209 58.45 -20.07 7.35
C ASP A 209 58.01 -19.49 5.99
N ALA A 210 58.83 -19.65 4.95
CA ALA A 210 58.45 -19.28 3.58
C ALA A 210 57.20 -20.04 3.10
N GLN A 211 57.11 -21.34 3.40
CA GLN A 211 55.93 -22.16 3.10
C GLN A 211 54.67 -21.69 3.88
N GLN A 212 54.82 -21.30 5.15
CA GLN A 212 53.72 -20.73 5.95
C GLN A 212 53.24 -19.37 5.39
N ASN A 213 54.17 -18.50 4.97
CA ASN A 213 53.83 -17.23 4.35
C ASN A 213 53.05 -17.42 3.04
N LEU A 214 53.53 -18.32 2.17
CA LEU A 214 52.83 -18.72 0.94
C LEU A 214 51.43 -19.28 1.23
N ALA A 215 51.27 -20.12 2.25
CA ALA A 215 49.97 -20.63 2.67
C ALA A 215 49.03 -19.51 3.15
N SER A 216 49.53 -18.57 3.96
CA SER A 216 48.78 -17.38 4.39
C SER A 216 48.29 -16.56 3.19
N LEU A 217 49.18 -16.23 2.24
CA LEU A 217 48.82 -15.48 1.04
C LEU A 217 47.77 -16.20 0.17
N LYS A 218 47.85 -17.53 0.04
CA LYS A 218 46.79 -18.31 -0.64
C LYS A 218 45.43 -18.18 0.05
N THR A 219 45.36 -18.13 1.38
CA THR A 219 44.09 -17.89 2.09
C THR A 219 43.58 -16.46 1.87
N GLN A 220 44.46 -15.47 1.80
CA GLN A 220 44.10 -14.08 1.50
C GLN A 220 43.58 -13.93 0.06
N LEU A 221 44.18 -14.62 -0.92
CA LEU A 221 43.67 -14.69 -2.29
C LEU A 221 42.27 -15.31 -2.33
N ALA A 222 42.05 -16.42 -1.62
CA ALA A 222 40.73 -17.05 -1.54
C ALA A 222 39.66 -16.10 -0.93
N GLN A 223 40.03 -15.33 0.09
CA GLN A 223 39.16 -14.28 0.64
C GLN A 223 38.90 -13.13 -0.32
N ALA A 224 39.88 -12.74 -1.14
CA ALA A 224 39.72 -11.73 -2.18
C ALA A 224 38.82 -12.23 -3.33
N ALA A 225 39.01 -13.47 -3.77
CA ALA A 225 38.16 -14.13 -4.77
C ALA A 225 36.70 -14.25 -4.30
N ALA A 226 36.47 -14.58 -3.02
CA ALA A 226 35.13 -14.66 -2.45
C ALA A 226 34.38 -13.30 -2.46
N LYS A 227 35.09 -12.18 -2.34
CA LYS A 227 34.52 -10.82 -2.50
C LYS A 227 34.19 -10.45 -3.95
N LEU A 228 34.69 -11.23 -4.92
CA LEU A 228 34.49 -11.11 -6.36
C LEU A 228 33.58 -12.23 -6.91
N ASP A 229 32.65 -12.75 -6.09
CA ASP A 229 31.74 -13.87 -6.42
C ASP A 229 32.46 -15.17 -6.86
N ASN A 230 33.74 -15.35 -6.51
CA ASN A 230 34.65 -16.38 -7.05
C ASN A 230 34.88 -16.33 -8.57
N HIS A 231 34.64 -15.17 -9.19
CA HIS A 231 34.82 -14.93 -10.63
C HIS A 231 35.67 -13.67 -10.90
N PRO A 232 36.97 -13.67 -10.53
CA PRO A 232 37.85 -12.49 -10.67
C PRO A 232 38.00 -12.02 -12.13
N ASP A 233 37.97 -12.93 -13.10
CA ASP A 233 38.15 -12.64 -14.53
C ASP A 233 36.96 -11.93 -15.17
N TYR A 234 35.76 -12.04 -14.58
CA TYR A 234 34.55 -11.50 -15.21
C TYR A 234 34.57 -9.97 -15.25
N PRO A 235 34.09 -9.33 -16.34
CA PRO A 235 33.92 -7.88 -16.37
C PRO A 235 33.02 -7.43 -15.22
N VAL A 236 33.30 -6.26 -14.67
CA VAL A 236 32.66 -5.74 -13.44
C VAL A 236 31.14 -5.73 -13.57
N GLU A 237 30.63 -5.49 -14.77
CA GLU A 237 29.23 -5.46 -15.14
C GLU A 237 28.49 -6.78 -14.93
N LYS A 238 29.19 -7.92 -14.85
CA LYS A 238 28.60 -9.25 -14.62
C LYS A 238 28.53 -9.65 -13.14
N LEU A 239 29.27 -8.99 -12.26
CA LEU A 239 29.33 -9.29 -10.82
C LEU A 239 27.99 -8.98 -10.12
N SER A 240 27.69 -9.69 -9.05
CA SER A 240 26.44 -9.59 -8.29
C SER A 240 26.26 -8.18 -7.69
N GLY A 241 27.33 -7.62 -7.12
CA GLY A 241 27.34 -6.27 -6.53
C GLY A 241 27.01 -5.16 -7.53
N PHE A 242 27.52 -5.25 -8.77
CA PHE A 242 27.21 -4.27 -9.82
C PHE A 242 25.74 -4.40 -10.28
N LYS A 243 25.28 -5.63 -10.51
CA LYS A 243 23.87 -5.90 -10.88
C LYS A 243 22.90 -5.41 -9.82
N TYR A 244 23.25 -5.53 -8.53
CA TYR A 244 22.45 -4.99 -7.44
C TYR A 244 22.36 -3.45 -7.50
N ALA A 245 23.49 -2.75 -7.69
CA ALA A 245 23.47 -1.29 -7.84
C ALA A 245 22.65 -0.84 -9.06
N VAL A 246 22.78 -1.54 -10.20
CA VAL A 246 21.98 -1.31 -11.41
C VAL A 246 20.49 -1.52 -11.14
N ALA A 247 20.11 -2.57 -10.40
CA ALA A 247 18.72 -2.80 -10.02
C ALA A 247 18.15 -1.67 -9.15
N GLN A 248 18.95 -1.08 -8.25
CA GLN A 248 18.52 0.10 -7.46
C GLN A 248 18.32 1.36 -8.32
N ARG A 249 19.17 1.57 -9.34
CA ARG A 249 18.96 2.62 -10.35
C ARG A 249 17.67 2.39 -11.13
N ASP A 250 17.45 1.17 -11.60
CA ASP A 250 16.29 0.83 -12.42
C ASP A 250 14.98 0.86 -11.62
N GLU A 251 15.04 0.58 -10.32
CA GLU A 251 13.96 0.83 -9.36
C GLU A 251 13.62 2.32 -9.25
N ALA A 252 14.63 3.18 -9.00
CA ALA A 252 14.45 4.63 -8.93
C ALA A 252 13.92 5.22 -10.26
N LYS A 253 14.40 4.71 -11.40
CA LYS A 253 13.89 5.08 -12.72
C LYS A 253 12.43 4.70 -12.90
N ARG A 254 12.03 3.47 -12.53
CA ARG A 254 10.62 3.04 -12.61
C ARG A 254 9.73 3.92 -11.76
N GLN A 255 10.17 4.28 -10.55
CA GLN A 255 9.43 5.19 -9.66
C GLN A 255 9.28 6.59 -10.27
N LEU A 256 10.31 7.11 -10.96
CA LEU A 256 10.21 8.35 -11.73
C LEU A 256 9.20 8.23 -12.88
N ASP A 257 9.19 7.13 -13.63
CA ASP A 257 8.22 6.89 -14.71
C ASP A 257 6.77 6.82 -14.17
N HIS A 258 6.57 6.21 -12.99
CA HIS A 258 5.28 6.15 -12.29
C HIS A 258 4.79 7.49 -11.70
N THR A 259 5.56 8.58 -11.79
CA THR A 259 5.07 9.93 -11.41
C THR A 259 4.01 10.47 -12.38
N THR A 260 3.95 9.94 -13.60
CA THR A 260 2.93 10.30 -14.61
C THR A 260 1.90 9.19 -14.73
N VAL A 261 0.74 9.34 -14.07
CA VAL A 261 -0.33 8.35 -14.11
C VAL A 261 -1.09 8.44 -15.43
N ARG A 262 -1.19 7.32 -16.14
CA ARG A 262 -1.91 7.19 -17.40
C ARG A 262 -3.13 6.30 -17.26
N ALA A 263 -4.16 6.56 -18.06
CA ALA A 263 -5.32 5.68 -18.16
C ALA A 263 -4.92 4.31 -18.73
N HIS A 264 -5.13 3.22 -17.97
CA HIS A 264 -4.84 1.86 -18.42
C HIS A 264 -5.86 1.35 -19.45
N SER A 265 -7.11 1.80 -19.34
CA SER A 265 -8.22 1.47 -20.26
C SER A 265 -8.92 2.74 -20.71
N MET A 266 -9.64 2.67 -21.82
CA MET A 266 -10.51 3.74 -22.30
C MET A 266 -11.73 3.85 -21.37
N ALA A 267 -12.00 5.05 -20.86
CA ALA A 267 -13.10 5.33 -19.94
C ALA A 267 -13.98 6.46 -20.49
N SER A 268 -15.29 6.22 -20.54
CA SER A 268 -16.27 7.18 -21.06
C SER A 268 -16.40 8.43 -20.19
N SER A 269 -16.38 8.25 -18.87
CA SER A 269 -16.47 9.34 -17.89
C SER A 269 -15.60 9.04 -16.65
N PRO A 270 -14.44 9.69 -16.47
CA PRO A 270 -13.72 9.68 -15.21
C PRO A 270 -14.44 10.58 -14.20
N THR A 271 -14.83 10.01 -13.07
CA THR A 271 -15.36 10.76 -11.92
C THR A 271 -14.23 10.99 -10.92
N SER A 272 -13.74 12.23 -10.78
CA SER A 272 -12.68 12.52 -9.83
C SER A 272 -13.24 12.51 -8.40
N ARG A 273 -12.69 11.65 -7.53
CA ARG A 273 -12.96 11.72 -6.08
C ARG A 273 -12.09 12.81 -5.44
N ARG A 274 -12.33 14.07 -5.87
CA ARG A 274 -11.86 15.33 -5.24
C ARG A 274 -10.39 15.33 -4.78
N SER A 275 -9.45 14.92 -5.64
CA SER A 275 -8.03 15.22 -5.42
C SER A 275 -7.75 16.66 -5.89
N ARG A 276 -7.48 17.56 -4.93
CA ARG A 276 -6.97 18.91 -5.24
C ARG A 276 -5.45 18.86 -5.45
N SER A 277 -4.93 19.73 -6.31
CA SER A 277 -3.48 19.97 -6.40
C SER A 277 -2.91 20.29 -5.00
N GLY A 278 -1.71 19.80 -4.72
CA GLY A 278 -1.09 19.84 -3.39
C GLY A 278 -1.51 18.72 -2.41
N SER A 279 -2.47 17.86 -2.76
CA SER A 279 -2.78 16.68 -1.94
C SER A 279 -1.71 15.58 -2.07
N ILE A 280 -1.45 14.86 -0.97
CA ILE A 280 -0.53 13.71 -0.92
C ILE A 280 -1.32 12.44 -1.24
N LEU A 281 -1.00 11.77 -2.35
CA LEU A 281 -1.47 10.40 -2.56
C LEU A 281 -0.58 9.41 -1.79
N ARG A 282 -1.22 8.38 -1.23
CA ARG A 282 -0.58 7.30 -0.50
C ARG A 282 -1.06 5.97 -1.09
N PRO A 283 -0.16 5.02 -1.42
CA PRO A 283 -0.56 3.74 -1.98
C PRO A 283 -1.46 2.97 -1.01
N PRO A 284 -2.34 2.09 -1.51
CA PRO A 284 -3.25 1.31 -0.68
C PRO A 284 -2.44 0.45 0.31
N ARG A 285 -2.77 0.55 1.61
CA ARG A 285 -2.16 -0.32 2.63
C ARG A 285 -2.66 -1.76 2.42
N PRO A 286 -1.77 -2.76 2.24
CA PRO A 286 -2.20 -4.15 2.17
C PRO A 286 -2.87 -4.56 3.49
N HIS A 287 -3.99 -5.29 3.37
CA HIS A 287 -4.87 -5.67 4.48
C HIS A 287 -4.28 -6.79 5.37
N SER A 288 -3.09 -6.58 5.93
CA SER A 288 -2.36 -7.58 6.74
C SER A 288 -2.99 -7.91 8.09
N ALA A 289 -4.14 -7.30 8.44
CA ALA A 289 -4.88 -7.56 9.66
C ALA A 289 -5.37 -9.02 9.80
N TRP A 290 -5.56 -9.75 8.69
CA TRP A 290 -6.12 -11.10 8.72
C TRP A 290 -5.14 -12.19 9.19
N TRP A 291 -3.83 -12.03 8.94
CA TRP A 291 -2.85 -13.09 9.21
C TRP A 291 -2.38 -13.18 10.68
N ARG A 292 -2.54 -12.12 11.50
CA ARG A 292 -2.10 -12.14 12.91
C ARG A 292 -2.95 -13.04 13.83
N ARG A 293 -4.10 -13.55 13.38
CA ARG A 293 -4.99 -14.40 14.22
C ARG A 293 -4.75 -15.91 14.09
N ILE A 294 -4.06 -16.37 13.04
CA ILE A 294 -3.91 -17.81 12.76
C ILE A 294 -2.78 -18.45 13.59
N THR A 295 -1.68 -17.74 13.86
CA THR A 295 -0.49 -18.32 14.52
C THR A 295 -0.59 -18.48 16.04
N CYS A 296 -1.56 -17.84 16.71
CA CYS A 296 -1.74 -17.99 18.17
C CYS A 296 -2.55 -19.25 18.58
N GLY A 297 -3.11 -20.00 17.63
CA GLY A 297 -3.97 -21.16 17.94
C GLY A 297 -3.25 -22.47 18.23
N TRP A 298 -1.96 -22.60 17.88
CA TRP A 298 -1.30 -23.91 17.72
C TRP A 298 -0.13 -24.18 18.69
N ARG A 299 -0.30 -23.85 19.98
CA ARG A 299 0.68 -24.20 21.03
C ARG A 299 0.05 -24.74 22.33
N ARG A 300 -0.89 -25.70 22.21
CA ARG A 300 -1.22 -26.63 23.30
C ARG A 300 -0.37 -27.89 23.18
N ASN A 301 0.76 -27.92 23.88
CA ASN A 301 1.59 -29.13 24.03
C ASN A 301 1.28 -29.82 25.38
N PRO A 302 0.80 -31.07 25.42
CA PRO A 302 0.48 -31.77 26.66
C PRO A 302 1.70 -32.50 27.26
N LYS A 303 1.62 -32.79 28.57
CA LYS A 303 2.54 -33.62 29.38
C LYS A 303 3.93 -33.03 29.69
N ARG A 304 4.04 -32.40 30.87
CA ARG A 304 5.25 -32.48 31.71
C ARG A 304 5.06 -33.64 32.70
N PRO A 305 5.95 -34.64 32.79
CA PRO A 305 6.08 -35.45 34.00
C PRO A 305 6.83 -34.66 35.08
N SER A 306 6.40 -34.81 36.32
CA SER A 306 7.03 -34.24 37.51
C SER A 306 8.22 -35.08 37.97
N SER A 307 9.38 -34.45 38.20
CA SER A 307 10.50 -35.06 38.93
C SER A 307 10.67 -34.35 40.28
N PRO A 308 10.67 -35.06 41.42
CA PRO A 308 10.86 -34.46 42.75
C PRO A 308 12.34 -34.19 43.06
N MET A 309 12.58 -33.22 43.93
CA MET A 309 13.89 -32.94 44.53
C MET A 309 14.21 -33.93 45.66
N SER A 310 15.44 -34.46 45.71
CA SER A 310 16.03 -34.99 46.96
C SER A 310 17.56 -35.10 46.91
N GLY A 311 18.22 -34.51 47.93
CA GLY A 311 19.52 -34.98 48.44
C GLY A 311 20.82 -34.37 47.87
N PRO A 312 21.60 -33.63 48.68
CA PRO A 312 23.01 -33.32 48.40
C PRO A 312 23.95 -34.36 49.05
N ALA A 313 25.05 -34.71 48.38
CA ALA A 313 26.14 -35.49 48.98
C ALA A 313 27.51 -35.06 48.43
N ARG A 314 28.51 -34.99 49.33
CA ARG A 314 29.90 -34.65 49.03
C ARG A 314 30.65 -35.84 48.42
N ARG A 315 31.62 -35.57 47.56
CA ARG A 315 33.03 -35.95 47.79
C ARG A 315 33.95 -35.08 46.93
#